data_AF-A0A1M5N373-F1
#
_entry.id   AF-A0A1M5N373-F1
#
_cell.length_a   1.000
_cell.length_b   1.000
_cell.length_c   1.000
_cell.angle_alpha   90.00
_cell.angle_beta   90.00
_cell.angle_gamma   90.00
#
_symmetry.space_group_name_H-M   'P 1'
#
loop_
_entity.id
_entity.type
_entity.pdbx_description
1 polymer ?
#
loop_
_entity_poly.entity_id
_entity_poly.type
_entity_poly.pdbx_seq_one_letter_code
_entity_poly.pdbx_strand_id
1 'polypeptide(L)'
;MSWDTNDVALLKKLWSVGQSAAQIARRLGYSRNSVCAKLTRLGLKRGHKPPTANPKIVSVRKRRPVLLAARARSVDKVVSTRKAAVTQPKEFTKRQLYAMLAEAVRNTG
;
A
#
# COMPACT_ATOMS: atom_id res chain seq x y z
N MET A 1 11.71 -15.56 1.81
CA MET A 1 13.09 -15.03 1.69
C MET A 1 13.54 -14.52 3.05
N SER A 2 14.37 -15.31 3.73
CA SER A 2 15.04 -14.93 4.97
C SER A 2 16.33 -14.18 4.61
N TRP A 3 16.75 -13.23 5.44
CA TRP A 3 18.03 -12.54 5.23
C TRP A 3 19.17 -13.42 5.72
N ASP A 4 20.08 -13.79 4.81
CA ASP A 4 21.27 -14.55 5.18
C ASP A 4 22.27 -13.67 5.95
N THR A 5 23.08 -14.31 6.80
CA THR A 5 24.12 -13.65 7.58
C THR A 5 25.15 -12.96 6.70
N ASN A 6 25.48 -13.57 5.55
CA ASN A 6 26.40 -13.01 4.56
C ASN A 6 25.85 -11.73 3.91
N ASP A 7 24.57 -11.73 3.55
CA ASP A 7 23.89 -10.55 2.98
C ASP A 7 23.83 -9.39 3.99
N VAL A 8 23.60 -9.70 5.27
CA VAL A 8 23.60 -8.71 6.34
C VAL A 8 25.00 -8.13 6.57
N ALA A 9 26.04 -8.96 6.51
CA ALA A 9 27.42 -8.50 6.61
C ALA A 9 27.79 -7.58 5.44
N LEU A 10 27.43 -7.95 4.20
CA LEU A 10 27.67 -7.12 3.03
C LEU A 10 26.85 -5.82 3.07
N LEU A 11 25.59 -5.88 3.51
CA LEU A 11 24.74 -4.70 3.73
C LEU A 11 25.43 -3.70 4.67
N LYS A 12 25.93 -4.16 5.82
CA LYS A 12 26.64 -3.31 6.80
C LYS A 12 27.89 -2.68 6.19
N LYS A 13 28.70 -3.46 5.48
CA LYS A 13 29.92 -2.97 4.81
C LYS A 13 29.59 -1.88 3.79
N LEU A 14 28.65 -2.14 2.88
CA LEU A 14 28.27 -1.18 1.84
C LEU A 14 27.59 0.08 2.42
N TRP A 15 26.86 -0.09 3.53
CA TRP A 15 26.24 1.01 4.24
C TRP A 15 27.29 1.95 4.86
N SER A 16 28.33 1.39 5.49
CA SER A 16 29.46 2.14 6.05
C SER A 16 30.24 2.91 4.98
N VAL A 17 30.41 2.33 3.78
CA VAL A 17 31.00 3.01 2.61
C VAL A 17 30.13 4.17 2.11
N GLY A 18 28.89 4.29 2.59
CA GLY A 18 28.00 5.38 2.21
C GLY A 18 27.17 5.11 0.96
N GLN A 19 27.07 3.85 0.50
CA GLN A 19 26.17 3.53 -0.61
C GLN A 19 24.70 3.74 -0.24
N SER A 20 23.89 4.16 -1.20
CA SER A 20 22.44 4.30 -1.03
C SER A 20 21.73 2.95 -0.97
N ALA A 21 20.58 2.87 -0.32
CA ALA A 21 19.80 1.63 -0.22
C ALA A 21 19.44 1.04 -1.60
N ALA A 22 19.21 1.89 -2.61
CA ALA A 22 18.91 1.45 -3.97
C ALA A 22 20.14 0.84 -4.68
N GLN A 23 21.35 1.34 -4.42
CA GLN A 23 22.57 0.75 -4.95
C GLN A 23 22.87 -0.60 -4.29
N ILE A 24 22.67 -0.69 -2.97
CA ILE A 24 22.88 -1.93 -2.22
C ILE A 24 21.87 -3.00 -2.66
N ALA A 25 20.61 -2.61 -2.85
CA ALA A 25 19.55 -3.45 -3.41
C ALA A 25 19.96 -4.09 -4.75
N ARG A 26 20.51 -3.31 -5.69
CA ARG A 26 20.96 -3.84 -7.00
C ARG A 26 22.08 -4.87 -6.88
N ARG A 27 22.96 -4.75 -5.88
CA ARG A 27 24.05 -5.72 -5.66
C ARG A 27 23.60 -7.01 -4.99
N LEU A 28 22.68 -6.91 -4.03
CA LEU A 28 22.18 -8.06 -3.26
C LEU A 28 20.98 -8.75 -3.92
N GLY A 29 20.35 -8.14 -4.94
CA GLY A 29 19.13 -8.67 -5.55
C GLY A 29 17.85 -8.44 -4.73
N TYR A 30 17.90 -7.63 -3.67
CA TYR A 30 16.72 -7.26 -2.88
C TYR A 30 16.04 -5.99 -3.40
N SER A 31 14.75 -5.81 -3.10
CA SER A 31 14.08 -4.52 -3.32
C SER A 31 14.66 -3.43 -2.41
N ARG A 32 14.69 -2.18 -2.90
CA ARG A 32 15.05 -0.99 -2.11
C ARG A 32 14.30 -0.94 -0.79
N ASN A 33 13.01 -1.28 -0.79
CA ASN A 33 12.17 -1.22 0.40
C ASN A 33 12.56 -2.28 1.42
N SER A 34 12.93 -3.49 0.96
CA SER A 34 13.44 -4.56 1.83
C SER A 34 14.74 -4.16 2.51
N VAL A 35 15.65 -3.53 1.77
CA VAL A 35 16.93 -2.99 2.31
C VAL A 35 16.66 -1.90 3.34
N CYS A 36 15.76 -0.96 3.06
CA CYS A 36 15.38 0.10 3.99
C CYS A 36 14.78 -0.46 5.30
N ALA A 37 13.88 -1.45 5.16
CA ALA A 37 13.27 -2.13 6.30
C ALA A 37 14.32 -2.86 7.14
N LYS A 38 15.29 -3.54 6.50
CA LYS A 38 16.38 -4.23 7.22
C LYS A 38 17.31 -3.25 7.93
N LEU A 39 17.70 -2.15 7.29
CA LEU A 39 18.51 -1.10 7.91
C LEU A 39 17.81 -0.49 9.14
N THR A 40 16.49 -0.29 9.06
CA THR A 40 15.68 0.19 10.18
C THR A 40 15.69 -0.81 11.34
N ARG A 41 15.54 -2.11 11.06
CA ARG A 41 15.64 -3.17 12.09
C ARG A 41 17.03 -3.25 12.72
N LEU A 42 18.08 -2.91 11.97
CA LEU A 42 19.46 -2.89 12.44
C LEU A 42 19.85 -1.57 13.15
N GLY A 43 18.95 -0.57 13.21
CA GLY A 43 19.24 0.75 13.78
C GLY A 43 20.21 1.59 12.95
N LEU A 44 20.56 1.15 11.73
CA LEU A 44 21.50 1.81 10.83
C LEU A 44 20.79 2.93 10.07
N LYS A 45 20.39 3.99 10.78
CA LYS A 45 19.79 5.18 10.17
C LYS A 45 20.91 6.11 9.68
N ARG A 46 20.82 6.52 8.41
CA ARG A 46 21.58 7.68 7.94
C ARG A 46 20.78 8.88 8.36
N GLY A 47 21.44 9.90 8.91
CA GLY A 47 20.78 11.16 9.25
C GLY A 47 19.89 11.60 8.09
N HIS A 48 18.61 11.89 8.39
CA HIS A 48 17.69 12.39 7.39
C HIS A 48 18.26 13.71 6.87
N LYS A 49 18.71 13.75 5.62
CA LYS A 49 18.86 15.03 4.94
C LYS A 49 17.45 15.62 4.84
N PRO A 50 17.22 16.82 5.40
CA PRO A 50 15.93 17.47 5.24
C PRO A 50 15.62 17.54 3.73
N PRO A 51 14.38 17.21 3.31
CA PRO A 51 14.03 17.27 1.90
C PRO A 51 14.26 18.72 1.42
N THR A 52 15.28 18.90 0.59
CA THR A 52 15.65 20.22 0.02
C THR A 52 14.58 20.74 -0.94
N ALA A 53 13.67 19.89 -1.38
CA ALA A 53 12.50 20.28 -2.14
C ALA A 53 11.28 20.30 -1.22
N ASN A 54 10.57 21.44 -1.18
CA ASN A 54 9.15 21.50 -0.86
C ASN A 54 8.40 21.08 -2.13
N PRO A 55 8.07 19.78 -2.36
CA PRO A 55 7.22 19.46 -3.48
C PRO A 55 5.86 20.11 -3.22
N LYS A 56 5.52 21.11 -4.03
CA LYS A 56 4.15 21.62 -4.10
C LYS A 56 3.31 20.45 -4.64
N ILE A 57 2.74 19.66 -3.74
CA ILE A 57 1.78 18.61 -4.08
C ILE A 57 0.54 19.34 -4.60
N VAL A 58 0.55 19.68 -5.89
CA VAL A 58 -0.67 20.01 -6.61
C VAL A 58 -1.47 18.72 -6.64
N SER A 59 -2.53 18.67 -5.84
CA SER A 59 -3.50 17.58 -5.89
C SER A 59 -4.01 17.49 -7.33
N VAL A 60 -3.50 16.52 -8.09
CA VAL A 60 -4.08 16.18 -9.39
C VAL A 60 -5.53 15.82 -9.08
N ARG A 61 -6.45 16.70 -9.52
CA ARG A 61 -7.89 16.46 -9.46
C ARG A 61 -8.12 15.02 -9.91
N LYS A 62 -8.70 14.20 -9.03
CA LYS A 62 -9.22 12.88 -9.38
C LYS A 62 -9.94 13.02 -10.70
N ARG A 63 -9.37 12.49 -11.79
CA ARG A 63 -10.10 12.34 -13.03
C ARG A 63 -11.29 11.45 -12.68
N ARG A 64 -12.46 12.06 -12.56
CA ARG A 64 -13.72 11.32 -12.63
C ARG A 64 -13.63 10.48 -13.91
N PRO A 65 -13.81 9.15 -13.88
CA PRO A 65 -13.98 8.39 -15.10
C PRO A 65 -15.29 8.86 -15.73
N VAL A 66 -15.18 9.80 -16.66
CA VAL A 66 -16.26 10.23 -17.54
C VAL A 66 -16.42 9.13 -18.59
N LEU A 67 -17.57 8.46 -18.52
CA LEU A 67 -18.29 7.89 -19.66
C LEU A 67 -17.45 7.11 -20.68
N LEU A 68 -17.26 5.81 -20.44
CA LEU A 68 -17.25 4.82 -21.52
C LEU A 68 -18.69 4.35 -21.78
N ALA A 69 -19.54 5.31 -22.17
CA ALA A 69 -20.70 4.99 -22.98
C ALA A 69 -20.24 4.99 -24.45
N ALA A 70 -20.59 3.94 -25.17
CA ALA A 70 -20.35 3.71 -26.60
C ALA A 70 -18.98 3.15 -27.00
N ARG A 71 -18.85 1.81 -26.96
CA ARG A 71 -18.77 1.05 -28.22
C ARG A 71 -19.01 -0.46 -28.05
N ALA A 72 -19.92 -0.94 -28.89
CA ALA A 72 -19.96 -2.24 -29.55
C ALA A 72 -20.21 -3.53 -28.73
N ARG A 73 -21.34 -4.15 -29.07
CA ARG A 73 -21.70 -5.55 -28.78
C ARG A 73 -20.85 -6.51 -29.61
N SER A 74 -20.41 -7.61 -29.01
CA SER A 74 -20.24 -8.96 -29.61
C SER A 74 -19.84 -9.91 -28.46
N VAL A 75 -20.78 -10.57 -27.79
CA VAL A 75 -21.32 -11.92 -28.08
C VAL A 75 -20.29 -13.04 -27.84
N ASP A 76 -20.68 -13.93 -26.93
CA ASP A 76 -20.25 -15.30 -26.62
C ASP A 76 -18.89 -15.59 -25.96
N LYS A 77 -18.94 -15.95 -24.66
CA LYS A 77 -18.84 -17.35 -24.21
C LYS A 77 -19.10 -17.49 -22.68
N VAL A 78 -20.12 -18.28 -22.37
CA VAL A 78 -20.15 -19.35 -21.36
C VAL A 78 -19.77 -19.03 -19.89
N VAL A 79 -20.82 -18.86 -19.09
CA VAL A 79 -21.08 -19.53 -17.80
C VAL A 79 -19.98 -19.52 -16.72
N SER A 80 -20.26 -18.67 -15.73
CA SER A 80 -20.29 -19.00 -14.30
C SER A 80 -18.97 -19.29 -13.57
N THR A 81 -18.42 -18.21 -13.01
CA THR A 81 -18.15 -18.19 -11.56
C THR A 81 -18.94 -17.06 -10.92
N ARG A 82 -20.09 -17.37 -10.34
CA ARG A 82 -20.72 -16.50 -9.35
C ARG A 82 -19.78 -16.42 -8.16
N LYS A 83 -19.12 -15.28 -7.96
CA LYS A 83 -18.53 -14.95 -6.65
C LYS A 83 -19.07 -13.60 -6.20
N ALA A 84 -19.99 -13.73 -5.24
CA ALA A 84 -20.47 -12.79 -4.25
C ALA A 84 -20.46 -11.31 -4.66
N ALA A 85 -21.65 -10.80 -4.91
CA ALA A 85 -21.97 -9.39 -4.75
C ALA A 85 -21.40 -8.91 -3.40
N VAL A 86 -20.29 -8.19 -3.46
CA VAL A 86 -19.85 -7.32 -2.38
C VAL A 86 -20.91 -6.24 -2.32
N THR A 87 -21.87 -6.42 -1.41
CA THR A 87 -22.76 -5.35 -0.98
C THR A 87 -21.85 -4.19 -0.58
N GLN A 88 -21.91 -3.11 -1.36
CA GLN A 88 -21.30 -1.83 -1.02
C GLN A 88 -21.54 -1.57 0.47
N PRO A 89 -20.54 -1.23 1.29
CA PRO A 89 -20.82 -0.81 2.66
C PRO A 89 -21.67 0.44 2.53
N LYS A 90 -22.97 0.31 2.83
CA LYS A 90 -23.87 1.44 2.85
C LYS A 90 -23.34 2.35 3.95
N GLU A 91 -22.76 3.49 3.56
CA GLU A 91 -22.15 4.43 4.50
C GLU A 91 -23.26 4.97 5.41
N PHE A 92 -23.40 4.36 6.58
CA PHE A 92 -24.36 4.81 7.57
C PHE A 92 -23.86 6.10 8.19
N THR A 93 -24.73 7.10 8.24
CA THR A 93 -24.44 8.32 8.99
C THR A 93 -24.26 7.96 10.47
N LYS A 94 -23.44 8.74 11.19
CA LYS A 94 -23.16 8.51 12.62
C LYS A 94 -24.45 8.33 13.45
N ARG A 95 -25.51 9.07 13.13
CA ARG A 95 -26.84 8.95 13.76
C ARG A 95 -27.50 7.58 13.51
N GLN A 96 -27.41 7.05 12.29
CA GLN A 96 -27.98 5.75 11.97
C GLN A 96 -27.24 4.62 12.69
N LEU A 97 -25.91 4.72 12.83
CA LEU A 97 -25.14 3.74 13.61
C LEU A 97 -25.55 3.73 15.08
N TYR A 98 -25.72 4.90 15.70
CA TYR A 98 -26.20 4.97 17.09
C TYR A 98 -27.62 4.43 17.27
N ALA A 99 -28.52 4.69 16.31
CA ALA A 99 -29.87 4.13 16.35
C ALA A 99 -29.85 2.60 16.28
N MET A 100 -29.03 2.02 15.40
CA MET A 100 -28.86 0.57 15.28
C MET A 100 -28.32 -0.07 16.55
N LEU A 101 -27.33 0.57 17.19
CA LEU A 101 -26.79 0.09 18.47
C LEU A 101 -27.84 0.16 19.59
N ALA A 102 -28.64 1.23 19.63
CA ALA A 102 -29.69 1.39 20.63
C ALA A 102 -30.82 0.35 20.46
N GLU A 103 -31.19 0.01 19.22
CA GLU A 103 -32.13 -1.08 18.94
C GLU A 103 -31.57 -2.46 19.33
N ALA A 104 -30.30 -2.72 19.00
CA ALA A 104 -29.67 -4.00 19.32
C ALA A 104 -29.69 -4.27 20.83
N VAL A 105 -29.43 -3.25 21.66
CA VAL A 105 -29.48 -3.36 23.12
C VAL A 105 -30.89 -3.66 23.62
N ARG A 106 -31.94 -3.08 23.02
CA ARG A 106 -33.34 -3.32 23.39
C ARG A 106 -33.81 -4.74 23.05
N ASN A 107 -33.34 -5.30 21.94
CA ASN A 107 -33.70 -6.65 21.49
C ASN A 107 -32.98 -7.78 22.26
N THR A 108 -32.04 -7.45 23.14
CA THR A 108 -31.31 -8.41 23.99
C THR A 108 -31.85 -8.53 25.43
N GLY A 109 -33.05 -7.98 25.69
CA GLY A 109 -33.83 -8.25 26.91
C GLY A 109 -34.92 -9.29 26.68
#